data_AF-A0A1E4K885-F1
#
_entry.id   AF-A0A1E4K885-F1
#
_cell.length_a   1.000
_cell.length_b   1.000
_cell.length_c   1.000
_cell.angle_alpha   90.00
_cell.angle_beta   90.00
_cell.angle_gamma   90.00
#
_symmetry.space_group_name_H-M   'P 1'
#
loop_
_entity.id
_entity.type
_entity.pdbx_description
1 polymer ?
#
loop_
_entity_poly.entity_id
_entity_poly.type
_entity_poly.pdbx_seq_one_letter_code
_entity_poly.pdbx_strand_id
1 'polypeptide(L)'
;MREQQIKRATELGAQAFRSGLKAAPALCVEFMKMIDGRAVGASPAGEASNIELLKSWIAGWHSTAADAFAADLAQLMAVRS
;
A
#
# COMPACT_ATOMS: atom_id res chain seq x y z
N MET A 1 13.15 11.60 -6.24
CA MET A 1 12.59 10.49 -7.03
C MET A 1 12.19 9.32 -6.13
N ARG A 2 13.13 8.65 -5.44
CA ARG A 2 12.85 7.58 -4.46
C ARG A 2 11.68 7.85 -3.50
N GLU A 3 11.69 8.96 -2.77
CA GLU A 3 10.63 9.30 -1.80
C GLU A 3 9.23 9.41 -2.44
N GLN A 4 9.15 9.96 -3.66
CA GLN A 4 7.89 10.08 -4.38
C GLN A 4 7.35 8.70 -4.79
N GLN A 5 8.25 7.78 -5.20
CA GLN A 5 7.86 6.40 -5.53
C GLN A 5 7.39 5.64 -4.28
N ILE A 6 8.07 5.82 -3.14
CA ILE A 6 7.66 5.27 -1.84
C ILE A 6 6.27 5.78 -1.44
N LYS A 7 6.07 7.11 -1.50
CA LYS A 7 4.79 7.74 -1.19
C LYS A 7 3.69 7.20 -2.10
N ARG A 8 3.95 7.13 -3.42
CA ARG A 8 2.99 6.60 -4.40
C ARG A 8 2.65 5.13 -4.14
N ALA A 9 3.64 4.30 -3.80
CA ALA A 9 3.43 2.90 -3.46
C ALA A 9 2.48 2.76 -2.26
N THR A 10 2.72 3.55 -1.21
CA THR A 10 1.87 3.59 -0.01
C THR A 10 0.44 4.02 -0.34
N GLU A 11 0.27 5.07 -1.14
CA GLU A 11 -1.05 5.55 -1.58
C GLU A 11 -1.83 4.50 -2.37
N LEU A 12 -1.14 3.77 -3.27
CA LEU A 12 -1.73 2.68 -4.03
C LEU A 12 -2.17 1.52 -3.12
N GLY A 13 -1.40 1.20 -2.08
CA GLY A 13 -1.79 0.21 -1.08
C GLY A 13 -3.05 0.61 -0.32
N ALA A 14 -3.11 1.86 0.14
CA ALA A 14 -4.28 2.42 0.82
C ALA A 14 -5.53 2.45 -0.09
N GLN A 15 -5.35 2.83 -1.36
CA GLN A 15 -6.42 2.81 -2.35
C GLN A 15 -6.92 1.39 -2.62
N ALA A 16 -6.01 0.41 -2.74
CA ALA A 16 -6.37 -0.98 -2.97
C ALA A 16 -7.28 -1.53 -1.85
N PHE A 17 -6.96 -1.24 -0.58
CA PHE A 17 -7.84 -1.59 0.54
C PHE A 17 -9.22 -0.94 0.39
N ARG A 18 -9.27 0.38 0.14
CA ARG A 18 -10.53 1.12 -0.02
C ARG A 18 -11.40 0.60 -1.19
N SER A 19 -10.77 0.04 -2.22
CA SER A 19 -11.46 -0.58 -3.35
C SER A 19 -11.84 -2.05 -3.12
N GLY A 20 -11.60 -2.60 -1.93
CA GLY A 20 -11.93 -3.99 -1.60
C GLY A 20 -10.95 -5.02 -2.16
N LEU A 21 -9.79 -4.60 -2.67
CA LEU A 21 -8.76 -5.54 -3.09
C LEU A 21 -8.12 -6.22 -1.87
N LYS A 22 -7.88 -7.52 -2.01
CA LYS A 22 -7.08 -8.29 -1.05
C LYS A 22 -5.67 -7.68 -0.93
N ALA A 23 -4.99 -7.96 0.18
CA ALA A 23 -3.59 -7.61 0.42
C ALA A 23 -2.61 -8.38 -0.49
N ALA A 24 -2.81 -8.31 -1.80
CA ALA A 24 -2.06 -8.98 -2.84
C ALA A 24 -1.67 -7.94 -3.90
N PRO A 25 -0.45 -7.37 -3.81
CA PRO A 25 0.02 -6.30 -4.72
C PRO A 25 -0.09 -6.66 -6.20
N ALA A 26 0.03 -7.96 -6.53
CA ALA A 26 -0.12 -8.48 -7.89
C ALA A 26 -1.51 -8.22 -8.51
N LEU A 27 -2.54 -7.97 -7.70
CA LEU A 27 -3.88 -7.60 -8.16
C LEU A 27 -4.03 -6.10 -8.43
N CYS A 28 -3.07 -5.28 -7.99
CA CYS A 28 -3.08 -3.83 -8.19
C CYS A 28 -2.33 -3.47 -9.48
N VAL A 29 -3.08 -3.31 -10.57
CA VAL A 29 -2.52 -2.99 -11.91
C VAL A 29 -1.59 -1.77 -11.87
N GLU A 30 -1.99 -0.72 -11.16
CA GLU A 30 -1.20 0.51 -11.02
C GLU A 30 0.12 0.29 -10.27
N PHE A 31 0.13 -0.58 -9.26
CA PHE A 31 1.36 -0.97 -8.58
C PHE A 31 2.24 -1.82 -9.49
N MET A 32 1.66 -2.77 -10.24
CA MET A 32 2.40 -3.62 -11.17
C MET A 32 3.09 -2.82 -12.27
N LYS A 33 2.44 -1.78 -12.82
CA LYS A 33 3.06 -0.85 -13.78
C LYS A 33 4.29 -0.14 -13.20
N MET A 34 4.32 0.14 -11.90
CA MET A 34 5.43 0.85 -11.26
C MET A 34 6.68 -0.02 -11.15
N ILE A 35 6.51 -1.35 -11.07
CA ILE A 35 7.61 -2.32 -10.99
C ILE A 35 7.85 -3.06 -12.30
N ASP A 36 7.09 -2.75 -13.34
CA ASP A 36 7.21 -3.39 -14.66
C ASP A 36 8.58 -3.12 -15.28
N GLY A 37 9.12 -4.12 -15.98
CA GLY A 37 10.46 -4.07 -16.57
C GLY A 37 11.63 -4.06 -15.59
N ARG A 38 11.40 -4.08 -14.27
CA ARG A 38 12.47 -4.12 -13.26
C ARG A 38 12.83 -5.56 -12.90
N ALA A 39 14.11 -5.90 -12.94
CA ALA A 39 14.58 -7.16 -12.37
C ALA A 39 14.30 -7.21 -10.86
N VAL A 40 14.09 -8.42 -10.33
CA VAL A 40 13.87 -8.61 -8.88
C VAL A 40 15.09 -8.10 -8.11
N GLY A 41 14.86 -7.22 -7.13
CA GLY A 41 15.93 -6.58 -6.35
C GLY A 41 16.65 -5.42 -7.06
N ALA A 42 16.26 -5.06 -8.28
CA ALA A 42 16.83 -3.89 -8.96
C ALA A 42 16.52 -2.61 -8.19
N SER A 43 17.54 -1.76 -8.06
CA SER A 43 17.45 -0.41 -7.53
C SER A 43 18.10 0.54 -8.53
N PRO A 44 17.35 1.05 -9.52
CA PRO A 44 17.87 2.05 -10.44
C PRO A 44 18.42 3.26 -9.67
N ALA A 45 19.44 3.93 -10.22
CA ALA A 45 20.12 5.02 -9.52
C ALA A 45 19.14 6.14 -9.13
N GLY A 46 19.04 6.43 -7.83
CA GLY A 46 18.13 7.46 -7.29
C GLY A 46 16.66 7.04 -7.14
N GLU A 47 16.33 5.79 -7.46
CA GLU A 47 14.99 5.21 -7.35
C GLU A 47 14.88 4.23 -6.18
N ALA A 48 13.65 3.95 -5.76
CA ALA A 48 13.38 2.88 -4.81
C ALA A 48 13.57 1.51 -5.48
N SER A 49 14.09 0.55 -4.71
CA SER A 49 14.11 -0.85 -5.10
C SER A 49 12.71 -1.45 -5.12
N ASN A 50 12.53 -2.55 -5.86
CA ASN A 50 11.26 -3.30 -5.88
C ASN A 50 10.82 -3.75 -4.48
N ILE A 51 11.79 -4.07 -3.61
CA ILE A 51 11.53 -4.50 -2.24
C ILE A 51 10.96 -3.35 -1.41
N GLU A 52 11.51 -2.15 -1.54
CA GLU A 52 11.00 -0.98 -0.83
C GLU A 52 9.60 -0.61 -1.32
N LEU A 53 9.38 -0.63 -2.63
CA LEU A 53 8.06 -0.36 -3.21
C LEU A 53 7.01 -1.37 -2.73
N LEU A 54 7.35 -2.65 -2.70
CA LEU A 54 6.50 -3.71 -2.18
C LEU A 54 6.16 -3.51 -0.69
N LYS A 55 7.17 -3.24 0.13
CA LYS A 55 6.98 -2.97 1.57
C LYS A 55 6.08 -1.75 1.80
N SER A 56 6.29 -0.69 1.05
CA SER A 56 5.48 0.53 1.14
C SER A 56 4.03 0.32 0.74
N TRP A 57 3.78 -0.44 -0.33
CA TRP A 57 2.41 -0.80 -0.72
C TRP A 57 1.72 -1.62 0.37
N ILE A 58 2.40 -2.65 0.91
CA ILE A 58 1.86 -3.49 1.98
C ILE A 58 1.57 -2.65 3.24
N ALA A 59 2.48 -1.74 3.61
CA ALA A 59 2.28 -0.84 4.74
C ALA A 59 1.05 0.06 4.56
N GLY A 60 0.87 0.65 3.37
CA GLY A 60 -0.31 1.47 3.07
C GLY A 60 -1.62 0.69 3.17
N TRP A 61 -1.65 -0.54 2.67
CA TRP A 61 -2.83 -1.42 2.77
C TRP A 61 -3.16 -1.72 4.24
N HIS A 62 -2.19 -2.20 5.01
CA HIS A 62 -2.40 -2.58 6.42
C HIS A 62 -2.70 -1.41 7.34
N SER A 63 -2.05 -0.25 7.16
CA SER A 63 -2.35 0.95 7.95
C SER A 63 -3.81 1.37 7.73
N THR A 64 -4.26 1.42 6.48
CA THR A 64 -5.64 1.82 6.17
C THR A 64 -6.66 0.80 6.70
N ALA A 65 -6.33 -0.49 6.65
CA ALA A 65 -7.16 -1.53 7.24
C ALA A 65 -7.27 -1.41 8.77
N ALA A 66 -6.15 -1.12 9.44
CA ALA A 66 -6.14 -0.91 10.89
C ALA A 66 -6.94 0.33 11.30
N ASP A 67 -6.81 1.43 10.55
CA ASP A 67 -7.58 2.66 10.79
C ASP A 67 -9.09 2.42 10.62
N ALA A 68 -9.50 1.68 9.59
CA ALA A 68 -10.89 1.31 9.36
C ALA A 68 -11.44 0.45 10.52
N PHE A 69 -10.68 -0.55 10.95
CA PHE A 69 -11.07 -1.39 12.09
C PHE A 69 -11.19 -0.60 13.39
N ALA A 70 -10.26 0.32 13.66
CA ALA A 70 -10.30 1.18 14.84
C ALA A 70 -11.55 2.10 14.83
N ALA A 71 -11.91 2.64 13.67
CA ALA A 71 -13.11 3.45 13.50
C ALA A 71 -14.39 2.63 13.78
N ASP A 72 -14.48 1.43 13.22
CA ASP A 72 -15.63 0.53 13.46
C ASP A 72 -15.76 0.16 14.95
N LEU A 73 -14.64 -0.13 15.61
CA LEU A 73 -14.63 -0.43 17.05
C LEU A 73 -15.10 0.76 17.88
N ALA A 74 -14.61 1.97 17.58
CA ALA A 74 -15.02 3.18 18.29
C ALA A 74 -16.53 3.44 18.14
N GLN A 75 -17.08 3.22 16.94
CA GLN A 75 -18.51 3.37 16.69
C GLN A 75 -19.33 2.35 17.49
N LEU A 76 -18.90 1.09 17.56
CA LEU A 76 -19.55 0.06 18.37
C LEU A 76 -19.53 0.38 19.87
N MET A 77 -18.43 0.97 20.37
CA MET A 77 -18.33 1.39 21.77
C MET A 77 -19.27 2.56 22.09
N ALA A 78 -19.44 3.51 21.16
CA ALA A 78 -20.33 4.66 21.33
C ALA A 78 -21.83 4.30 21.30
N VAL A 79 -22.23 3.24 20.60
CA VAL A 79 -23.64 2.78 20.58
C VAL A 79 -24.02 2.06 21.89
N ARG A 80 -23.03 1.57 22.65
CA ARG A 80 -23.24 0.82 23.90
C ARG A 80 -23.22 1.69 25.16
N SER A 81 -22.85 2.97 25.05
CA SER A 81 -22.83 3.97 26.13
C SER A 81 -24.13 4.75 26.17
#